data_AF-A0A0U3GL53-F1
#
_entry.id   AF-A0A0U3GL53-F1
#
_cell.length_a   1.000
_cell.length_b   1.000
_cell.length_c   1.000
_cell.angle_alpha   90.00
_cell.angle_beta   90.00
_cell.angle_gamma   90.00
#
_symmetry.space_group_name_H-M   'P 1'
#
loop_
_entity.id
_entity.type
_entity.pdbx_description
1 polymer ?
#
loop_
_entity_poly.entity_id
_entity_poly.type
_entity_poly.pdbx_seq_one_letter_code
_entity_poly.pdbx_strand_id
1 'polypeptide(L)'
;MRGPKETARSSQTSKAPLTGLAQFDRTTSVWGPVTLALGFLVSLAAALFAAFGTGLGITATELWGAVGIVIATFGIIAVVEPIAYYPILGRSAMYQAFMIGNIANKLLPAALIAQTDLGEKPGTRRAELIAGAAIVGAVFIHLITLVVLVGILGTLLVGSLPPDLIAVARLYILPAVFGAVTVQAIVTMKNVRITVIATVVAAALVFLVVPLVPALANFATAMAVIISIVVAWIVRKRTDGPPAAPSSAGH
;
A
#
# COMPACT_ATOMS: atom_id res chain seq x y z
N MET A 1 -40.21 25.57 -62.29
CA MET A 1 -40.45 25.17 -60.89
C MET A 1 -39.52 23.99 -60.57
N ARG A 2 -38.45 24.23 -59.80
CA ARG A 2 -37.51 23.19 -59.34
C ARG A 2 -38.02 22.65 -58.00
N GLY A 3 -38.28 21.35 -57.91
CA GLY A 3 -38.63 20.69 -56.65
C GLY A 3 -37.45 20.67 -55.66
N PRO A 4 -37.70 20.57 -54.34
CA PRO A 4 -36.63 20.58 -53.35
C PRO A 4 -35.81 19.29 -53.45
N LYS A 5 -34.49 19.45 -53.53
CA LYS A 5 -33.54 18.35 -53.37
C LYS A 5 -33.56 17.91 -51.92
N GLU A 6 -33.97 16.67 -51.68
CA GLU A 6 -33.84 15.99 -50.41
C GLU A 6 -32.35 15.76 -50.13
N THR A 7 -31.77 16.63 -49.30
CA THR A 7 -30.43 16.47 -48.77
C THR A 7 -30.43 15.31 -47.79
N ALA A 8 -29.95 14.15 -48.24
CA ALA A 8 -29.60 13.03 -47.39
C ALA A 8 -28.59 13.49 -46.32
N ARG A 9 -29.09 13.78 -45.10
CA ARG A 9 -28.26 13.86 -43.91
C ARG A 9 -27.70 12.47 -43.67
N SER A 10 -26.43 12.29 -43.99
CA SER A 10 -25.66 11.14 -43.56
C SER A 10 -25.76 11.03 -42.04
N SER A 11 -26.42 9.97 -41.59
CA SER A 11 -26.39 9.51 -40.21
C SER A 11 -24.95 9.08 -39.88
N GLN A 12 -24.13 10.02 -39.40
CA GLN A 12 -22.88 9.71 -38.72
C GLN A 12 -23.20 9.11 -37.35
N THR A 13 -23.58 7.84 -37.34
CA THR A 13 -23.79 7.07 -36.13
C THR A 13 -22.42 6.72 -35.54
N SER A 14 -21.98 7.53 -34.58
CA SER A 14 -21.05 7.24 -33.47
C SER A 14 -20.29 5.89 -33.52
N LYS A 15 -19.22 5.79 -34.32
CA LYS A 15 -18.18 4.75 -34.17
C LYS A 15 -17.03 5.17 -33.22
N ALA A 16 -17.02 6.42 -32.78
CA ALA A 16 -15.94 7.02 -32.00
C ALA A 16 -15.70 6.45 -30.57
N PRO A 17 -16.73 6.08 -29.77
CA PRO A 17 -16.49 5.73 -28.35
C PRO A 17 -15.83 4.35 -28.15
N LEU A 18 -16.11 3.37 -29.03
CA LEU A 18 -15.50 2.04 -28.96
C LEU A 18 -13.99 2.07 -29.32
N THR A 19 -13.60 2.98 -30.20
CA THR A 19 -12.20 3.15 -30.63
C THR A 19 -11.34 3.74 -29.50
N GLY A 20 -11.87 4.72 -28.75
CA GLY A 20 -11.14 5.35 -27.64
C GLY A 20 -10.90 4.40 -26.46
N LEU A 21 -11.90 3.59 -26.08
CA LEU A 21 -11.76 2.59 -25.02
C LEU A 21 -10.78 1.47 -25.40
N ALA A 22 -10.86 0.97 -26.64
CA ALA A 22 -9.91 -0.04 -27.13
C ALA A 22 -8.47 0.50 -27.16
N GLN A 23 -8.29 1.76 -27.53
CA GLN A 23 -6.99 2.42 -27.50
C GLN A 23 -6.47 2.61 -26.06
N PHE A 24 -7.33 3.01 -25.12
CA PHE A 24 -6.99 3.09 -23.70
C PHE A 24 -6.52 1.74 -23.15
N ASP A 25 -7.27 0.67 -23.46
CA ASP A 25 -6.93 -0.68 -23.02
C ASP A 25 -5.57 -1.12 -23.57
N ARG A 26 -5.35 -0.95 -24.88
CA ARG A 26 -4.09 -1.30 -25.53
C ARG A 26 -2.91 -0.54 -24.92
N THR A 27 -3.05 0.78 -24.78
CA THR A 27 -2.01 1.65 -24.23
C THR A 27 -1.69 1.24 -22.79
N THR A 28 -2.72 1.01 -21.97
CA THR A 28 -2.52 0.65 -20.57
C THR A 28 -1.91 -0.74 -20.39
N SER A 29 -2.27 -1.74 -21.21
CA SER A 29 -1.61 -3.05 -21.16
C SER A 29 -0.14 -3.03 -21.52
N VAL A 30 0.30 -2.06 -22.34
CA VAL A 30 1.71 -1.95 -22.75
C VAL A 30 2.48 -1.13 -21.72
N TRP A 31 1.99 0.08 -21.42
CA TRP A 31 2.71 1.03 -20.56
C TRP A 31 2.56 0.75 -19.07
N GLY A 32 1.46 0.12 -18.64
CA GLY A 32 1.25 -0.22 -17.22
C GLY A 32 2.35 -1.13 -16.68
N PRO A 33 2.59 -2.32 -17.27
CA PRO A 33 3.68 -3.20 -16.84
C PRO A 33 5.07 -2.58 -16.99
N VAL A 34 5.32 -1.85 -18.09
CA VAL A 34 6.63 -1.23 -18.34
C VAL A 34 6.96 -0.18 -17.29
N THR A 35 6.03 0.72 -16.99
CA THR A 35 6.25 1.78 -15.99
C THR A 35 6.33 1.19 -14.57
N LEU A 36 5.53 0.18 -14.25
CA LEU A 36 5.61 -0.53 -12.98
C LEU A 36 6.96 -1.25 -12.81
N ALA A 37 7.45 -1.94 -13.84
CA ALA A 37 8.74 -2.61 -13.83
C ALA A 37 9.90 -1.60 -13.70
N LEU A 38 9.84 -0.48 -14.43
CA LEU A 38 10.84 0.58 -14.31
C LEU A 38 10.85 1.19 -12.90
N GLY A 39 9.68 1.48 -12.33
CA GLY A 39 9.55 1.97 -10.97
C GLY A 39 10.14 0.99 -9.94
N PHE A 40 9.86 -0.31 -10.11
CA PHE A 40 10.47 -1.36 -9.30
C PHE A 40 12.00 -1.37 -9.43
N LEU A 41 12.55 -1.33 -10.64
CA LEU A 41 13.99 -1.33 -10.87
C LEU A 41 14.68 -0.09 -10.26
N VAL A 42 14.08 1.09 -10.41
CA VAL A 42 14.61 2.33 -9.82
C VAL A 42 14.58 2.25 -8.29
N SER A 43 13.47 1.79 -7.70
CA SER A 43 13.34 1.63 -6.25
C SER A 43 14.34 0.60 -5.71
N LEU A 44 14.48 -0.54 -6.39
CA LEU A 44 15.45 -1.57 -6.04
C LEU A 44 16.89 -1.07 -6.15
N ALA A 45 17.22 -0.36 -7.22
CA ALA A 45 18.55 0.22 -7.41
C ALA A 45 18.88 1.23 -6.31
N ALA A 46 17.94 2.10 -5.93
CA ALA A 46 18.12 3.04 -4.82
C ALA A 46 18.35 2.32 -3.48
N ALA A 47 17.59 1.25 -3.20
CA ALA A 47 17.77 0.46 -1.99
C ALA A 47 19.12 -0.27 -1.95
N LEU A 48 19.55 -0.86 -3.07
CA LEU A 48 20.85 -1.53 -3.18
C LEU A 48 22.02 -0.54 -3.09
N PHE A 49 21.88 0.63 -3.71
CA PHE A 49 22.86 1.71 -3.58
C PHE A 49 22.95 2.21 -2.15
N ALA A 50 21.81 2.36 -1.46
CA ALA A 50 21.81 2.70 -0.04
C ALA A 50 22.55 1.63 0.79
N ALA A 51 22.30 0.34 0.55
CA ALA A 51 22.92 -0.74 1.31
C ALA A 51 24.42 -0.89 1.07
N PHE A 52 24.86 -0.85 -0.19
CA PHE A 52 26.24 -1.21 -0.58
C PHE A 52 27.06 -0.03 -1.10
N GLY A 53 26.42 1.04 -1.57
CA GLY A 53 27.09 2.20 -2.19
C GLY A 53 27.40 3.34 -1.23
N THR A 54 26.77 3.40 -0.05
CA THR A 54 26.94 4.50 0.93
C THR A 54 28.04 4.26 1.96
N GLY A 55 28.61 3.05 2.01
CA GLY A 55 29.59 2.67 3.03
C GLY A 55 29.00 2.27 4.39
N LEU A 56 27.69 1.99 4.47
CA LEU A 56 27.01 1.53 5.69
C LEU A 56 27.50 0.17 6.22
N GLY A 57 28.28 -0.58 5.43
CA GLY A 57 28.84 -1.87 5.85
C GLY A 57 27.84 -3.02 5.90
N ILE A 58 26.69 -2.89 5.24
CA ILE A 58 25.67 -3.95 5.20
C ILE A 58 26.23 -5.16 4.47
N THR A 59 26.17 -6.32 5.12
CA THR A 59 26.59 -7.59 4.54
C THR A 59 25.48 -8.22 3.70
N ALA A 60 25.85 -9.09 2.75
CA ALA A 60 24.87 -9.84 1.97
C ALA A 60 23.96 -10.70 2.86
N THR A 61 24.50 -11.24 3.96
CA THR A 61 23.75 -12.05 4.92
C THR A 61 22.64 -11.24 5.61
N GLU A 62 22.95 -10.01 6.04
CA GLU A 62 21.97 -9.12 6.66
C GLU A 62 20.87 -8.70 5.67
N LEU A 63 21.25 -8.41 4.42
CA LEU A 63 20.28 -8.11 3.35
C LEU A 63 19.29 -9.26 3.17
N TRP A 64 19.80 -10.49 2.98
CA TRP A 64 18.94 -11.64 2.77
C TRP A 64 18.12 -12.00 4.01
N GLY A 65 18.66 -11.77 5.22
CA GLY A 65 17.90 -11.86 6.46
C GLY A 65 16.71 -10.90 6.50
N ALA A 66 16.94 -9.63 6.15
CA ALA A 66 15.88 -8.63 6.07
C ALA A 66 14.81 -8.97 5.00
N VAL A 67 15.24 -9.41 3.81
CA VAL A 67 14.33 -9.88 2.76
C VAL A 67 13.49 -11.06 3.24
N GLY A 68 14.10 -12.03 3.93
CA GLY A 68 13.39 -13.16 4.52
C GLY A 68 12.30 -12.74 5.51
N ILE A 69 12.58 -11.77 6.37
CA ILE A 69 11.59 -11.22 7.32
C ILE A 69 10.44 -10.52 6.59
N VAL A 70 10.74 -9.73 5.55
CA VAL A 70 9.72 -9.04 4.76
C VAL A 70 8.83 -10.04 4.04
N ILE A 71 9.39 -11.08 3.42
CA ILE A 71 8.62 -12.14 2.75
C ILE A 71 7.76 -12.91 3.77
N ALA A 72 8.32 -13.28 4.92
CA ALA A 72 7.58 -13.98 5.97
C ALA A 72 6.40 -13.14 6.50
N THR A 73 6.55 -11.81 6.54
CA THR A 73 5.53 -10.90 7.08
C THR A 73 4.47 -10.51 6.03
N PHE A 74 4.90 -10.23 4.80
CA PHE A 74 4.06 -9.61 3.77
C PHE A 74 3.86 -10.48 2.52
N GLY A 75 4.55 -11.62 2.39
CA GLY A 75 4.54 -12.44 1.18
C GLY A 75 3.16 -12.96 0.80
N ILE A 76 2.33 -13.35 1.78
CA ILE A 76 0.95 -13.77 1.53
C ILE A 76 0.11 -12.57 1.06
N ILE A 77 0.27 -11.42 1.71
CA ILE A 77 -0.44 -10.18 1.38
C ILE A 77 -0.13 -9.75 -0.05
N ALA A 78 1.13 -9.88 -0.49
CA ALA A 78 1.56 -9.55 -1.85
C ALA A 78 0.83 -10.36 -2.94
N VAL A 79 0.30 -11.55 -2.62
CA VAL A 79 -0.50 -12.37 -3.55
C VAL A 79 -2.00 -12.12 -3.38
N VAL A 80 -2.47 -12.02 -2.13
CA VAL A 80 -3.89 -11.87 -1.82
C VAL A 80 -4.42 -10.49 -2.23
N GLU A 81 -3.64 -9.44 -2.03
CA GLU A 81 -4.07 -8.07 -2.32
C GLU A 81 -4.38 -7.83 -3.80
N PRO A 82 -3.54 -8.21 -4.77
CA PRO A 82 -3.89 -8.04 -6.17
C PRO A 82 -5.22 -8.70 -6.54
N ILE A 83 -5.47 -9.90 -6.03
CA ILE A 83 -6.69 -10.67 -6.29
C ILE A 83 -7.90 -9.97 -5.66
N ALA A 84 -7.76 -9.47 -4.43
CA ALA A 84 -8.84 -8.80 -3.70
C ALA A 84 -9.20 -7.44 -4.30
N TYR A 85 -8.23 -6.67 -4.79
CA TYR A 85 -8.46 -5.33 -5.32
C TYR A 85 -8.89 -5.32 -6.80
N TYR A 86 -8.52 -6.33 -7.57
CA TYR A 86 -8.81 -6.38 -9.00
C TYR A 86 -10.32 -6.23 -9.35
N PRO A 87 -11.27 -6.90 -8.67
CA PRO A 87 -12.70 -6.74 -8.95
C PRO A 87 -13.22 -5.32 -8.72
N ILE A 88 -12.55 -4.56 -7.83
CA ILE A 88 -12.98 -3.21 -7.46
C ILE A 88 -12.37 -2.17 -8.39
N LEU A 89 -11.05 -2.28 -8.61
CA LEU A 89 -10.27 -1.27 -9.33
C LEU A 89 -10.26 -1.51 -10.84
N GLY A 90 -10.29 -2.77 -11.28
CA GLY A 90 -10.10 -3.12 -12.69
C GLY A 90 -8.64 -3.05 -13.14
N ARG A 91 -8.34 -3.51 -14.36
CA ARG A 91 -6.96 -3.75 -14.82
C ARG A 91 -6.12 -2.47 -14.88
N SER A 92 -6.67 -1.39 -15.41
CA SER A 92 -5.92 -0.14 -15.64
C SER A 92 -5.53 0.56 -14.34
N ALA A 93 -6.47 0.69 -13.42
CA ALA A 93 -6.24 1.31 -12.12
C ALA A 93 -5.25 0.52 -11.24
N MET A 94 -5.18 -0.81 -11.41
CA MET A 94 -4.28 -1.67 -10.64
C MET A 94 -2.80 -1.35 -10.87
N TYR A 95 -2.38 -1.08 -12.12
CA TYR A 95 -0.98 -0.72 -12.37
C TYR A 95 -0.57 0.55 -11.61
N GLN A 96 -1.45 1.55 -11.57
CA GLN A 96 -1.22 2.78 -10.83
C GLN A 96 -1.20 2.49 -9.32
N ALA A 97 -2.23 1.81 -8.82
CA ALA A 97 -2.41 1.51 -7.40
C ALA A 97 -1.19 0.80 -6.79
N PHE A 98 -0.62 -0.20 -7.49
CA PHE A 98 0.56 -0.93 -7.02
C PHE A 98 1.86 -0.16 -7.16
N MET A 99 1.97 0.75 -8.13
CA MET A 99 3.14 1.64 -8.23
C MET A 99 3.17 2.69 -7.11
N ILE A 100 1.99 3.16 -6.69
CA ILE A 100 1.85 4.20 -5.65
C ILE A 100 1.90 3.58 -4.24
N GLY A 101 1.27 2.41 -4.05
CA GLY A 101 1.15 1.74 -2.76
C GLY A 101 0.12 2.37 -1.83
N ASN A 102 0.11 1.87 -0.58
CA ASN A 102 -0.87 2.23 0.45
C ASN A 102 -2.33 2.13 -0.04
N ILE A 103 -2.64 1.02 -0.71
CA ILE A 103 -3.91 0.82 -1.43
C ILE A 103 -5.07 0.79 -0.43
N ALA A 104 -5.01 -0.08 0.57
CA ALA A 104 -6.09 -0.29 1.54
C ALA A 104 -6.51 0.97 2.30
N ASN A 105 -5.55 1.83 2.68
CA ASN A 105 -5.84 2.97 3.55
C ASN A 105 -6.17 4.26 2.79
N LYS A 106 -5.79 4.38 1.52
CA LYS A 106 -5.95 5.62 0.75
C LYS A 106 -6.64 5.41 -0.59
N LEU A 107 -6.07 4.57 -1.44
CA LEU A 107 -6.48 4.49 -2.85
C LEU A 107 -7.79 3.73 -3.03
N LEU A 108 -7.97 2.61 -2.34
CA LEU A 108 -9.18 1.81 -2.42
C LEU A 108 -10.40 2.58 -1.87
N PRO A 109 -10.35 3.21 -0.67
CA PRO A 109 -11.44 4.07 -0.21
C PRO A 109 -11.76 5.22 -1.17
N ALA A 110 -10.74 5.89 -1.72
CA ALA A 110 -10.94 6.98 -2.68
C ALA A 110 -11.67 6.50 -3.95
N ALA A 111 -11.28 5.35 -4.50
CA ALA A 111 -11.93 4.75 -5.65
C ALA A 111 -13.39 4.34 -5.33
N LEU A 112 -13.62 3.70 -4.18
CA LEU A 112 -14.96 3.27 -3.76
C LEU A 112 -15.92 4.45 -3.54
N ILE A 113 -15.46 5.52 -2.88
CA ILE A 113 -16.28 6.73 -2.67
C ILE A 113 -16.63 7.35 -4.03
N ALA A 114 -15.65 7.53 -4.92
CA ALA A 114 -15.90 8.10 -6.24
C ALA A 114 -16.86 7.25 -7.10
N GLN A 115 -16.71 5.92 -7.07
CA GLN A 115 -17.62 5.00 -7.75
C GLN A 115 -19.05 5.10 -7.19
N THR A 116 -19.17 5.14 -5.86
CA THR A 116 -20.46 5.24 -5.16
C THR A 116 -21.16 6.57 -5.44
N ASP A 117 -20.44 7.68 -5.34
CA ASP A 117 -20.96 9.03 -5.58
C ASP A 117 -21.46 9.22 -7.02
N LEU A 118 -20.87 8.49 -7.98
CA LEU A 118 -21.27 8.50 -9.38
C LEU A 118 -22.28 7.39 -9.74
N GLY A 119 -22.74 6.62 -8.75
CA GLY A 119 -23.75 5.57 -8.92
C GLY A 119 -23.26 4.36 -9.72
N GLU A 120 -21.94 4.10 -9.74
CA GLU A 120 -21.34 3.02 -10.52
C GLU A 120 -20.94 1.84 -9.65
N LYS A 121 -21.23 0.63 -10.13
CA LYS A 121 -20.89 -0.62 -9.45
C LYS A 121 -19.49 -1.08 -9.85
N PRO A 122 -18.65 -1.57 -8.91
CA PRO A 122 -17.36 -2.13 -9.28
C PRO A 122 -17.46 -3.28 -10.28
N GLY A 123 -16.43 -3.44 -11.11
CA GLY A 123 -16.41 -4.42 -12.21
C GLY A 123 -17.00 -3.93 -13.53
N THR A 124 -17.67 -2.77 -13.57
CA THR A 124 -18.05 -2.13 -14.85
C THR A 124 -16.85 -1.38 -15.46
N ARG A 125 -16.85 -1.19 -16.79
CA ARG A 125 -15.79 -0.39 -17.44
C ARG A 125 -15.81 1.07 -17.00
N ARG A 126 -16.99 1.63 -16.71
CA ARG A 126 -17.10 2.99 -16.21
C ARG A 126 -16.52 3.11 -14.80
N ALA A 127 -16.77 2.13 -13.93
CA ALA A 127 -16.19 2.08 -12.58
C ALA A 127 -14.66 1.99 -12.58
N GLU A 128 -14.06 1.25 -13.52
CA GLU A 128 -12.61 1.18 -13.68
C GLU A 128 -11.99 2.54 -14.05
N LEU A 129 -12.61 3.27 -14.98
CA LEU A 129 -12.16 4.61 -15.36
C LEU A 129 -12.30 5.60 -14.20
N ILE A 130 -13.40 5.51 -13.44
CA ILE A 130 -13.60 6.31 -12.22
C ILE A 130 -12.54 5.99 -11.18
N ALA A 131 -12.23 4.71 -10.94
CA ALA A 131 -11.17 4.31 -10.02
C ALA A 131 -9.82 4.89 -10.43
N GLY A 132 -9.45 4.80 -11.71
CA GLY A 132 -8.22 5.39 -12.22
C GLY A 132 -8.15 6.91 -11.98
N ALA A 133 -9.23 7.63 -12.29
CA ALA A 133 -9.31 9.08 -12.06
C ALA A 133 -9.22 9.45 -10.57
N ALA A 134 -9.91 8.69 -9.71
CA ALA A 134 -9.88 8.89 -8.26
C ALA A 134 -8.47 8.67 -7.68
N ILE A 135 -7.77 7.63 -8.16
CA ILE A 135 -6.38 7.34 -7.76
C ILE A 135 -5.46 8.48 -8.19
N VAL A 136 -5.59 8.99 -9.42
CA VAL A 136 -4.80 10.14 -9.89
C VAL A 136 -5.04 11.36 -8.99
N GLY A 137 -6.29 11.67 -8.65
CA GLY A 137 -6.63 12.75 -7.71
C GLY A 137 -6.00 12.55 -6.32
N ALA A 138 -6.12 11.33 -5.77
CA ALA A 138 -5.55 11.00 -4.46
C ALA A 138 -4.02 11.12 -4.43
N VAL A 139 -3.34 10.74 -5.52
CA VAL A 139 -1.89 10.88 -5.68
C VAL A 139 -1.48 12.33 -5.79
N PHE A 140 -2.22 13.12 -6.55
CA PHE A 140 -1.92 14.53 -6.74
C PHE A 140 -1.94 15.28 -5.41
N ILE A 141 -3.00 15.09 -4.61
CA ILE A 141 -3.09 15.65 -3.26
C ILE A 141 -1.98 15.11 -2.37
N HIS A 142 -1.67 13.81 -2.44
CA HIS A 142 -0.61 13.21 -1.64
C HIS A 142 0.77 13.81 -1.95
N LEU A 143 1.12 13.99 -3.22
CA LEU A 143 2.40 14.56 -3.62
C LEU A 143 2.50 16.04 -3.28
N ILE A 144 1.44 16.82 -3.52
CA ILE A 144 1.42 18.25 -3.16
C ILE A 144 1.57 18.42 -1.65
N THR A 145 0.80 17.67 -0.86
CA THR A 145 0.89 17.77 0.60
C THR A 145 2.26 17.34 1.11
N LEU A 146 2.87 16.31 0.52
CA LEU A 146 4.24 15.90 0.87
C LEU A 146 5.25 17.00 0.54
N VAL A 147 5.20 17.57 -0.67
CA VAL A 147 6.11 18.65 -1.06
C VAL A 147 5.93 19.89 -0.18
N VAL A 148 4.70 20.32 0.05
CA VAL A 148 4.41 21.53 0.82
C VAL A 148 4.66 21.34 2.30
N LEU A 149 4.04 20.33 2.94
CA LEU A 149 4.11 20.16 4.39
C LEU A 149 5.45 19.57 4.84
N VAL A 150 5.94 18.53 4.15
CA VAL A 150 7.17 17.84 4.56
C VAL A 150 8.38 18.50 3.93
N GLY A 151 8.37 18.73 2.62
CA GLY A 151 9.49 19.32 1.90
C GLY A 151 9.77 20.77 2.28
N ILE A 152 8.78 21.66 2.14
CA ILE A 152 8.95 23.09 2.37
C ILE A 152 8.80 23.43 3.86
N LEU A 153 7.61 23.23 4.42
CA LEU A 153 7.32 23.65 5.81
C LEU A 153 8.16 22.87 6.82
N GLY A 154 8.37 21.57 6.60
CA GLY A 154 9.25 20.74 7.44
C GLY A 154 10.68 21.26 7.46
N THR A 155 11.25 21.62 6.31
CA THR A 155 12.60 22.19 6.23
C THR A 155 12.69 23.55 6.94
N LEU A 156 11.70 24.43 6.73
CA LEU A 156 11.66 25.73 7.41
C LEU A 156 11.55 25.57 8.94
N LEU A 157 10.69 24.67 9.39
CA LEU A 157 10.51 24.37 10.80
C LEU A 157 11.82 23.87 11.40
N VAL A 158 12.42 22.83 10.82
CA VAL A 158 13.67 22.25 11.33
C VAL A 158 14.80 23.28 11.33
N GLY A 159 14.90 24.12 10.29
CA GLY A 159 15.89 25.19 10.22
C GLY A 159 15.75 26.29 11.29
N SER A 160 14.56 26.43 11.88
CA SER A 160 14.29 27.38 12.97
C SER A 160 14.54 26.82 14.37
N LEU A 161 14.73 25.51 14.51
CA LEU A 161 14.90 24.86 15.81
C LEU A 161 16.36 24.94 16.30
N PRO A 162 16.59 25.11 17.62
CA PRO A 162 17.92 25.01 18.20
C PRO A 162 18.55 23.62 17.96
N PRO A 163 19.89 23.55 17.79
CA PRO A 163 20.59 22.28 17.53
C PRO A 163 20.30 21.20 18.58
N ASP A 164 20.19 21.57 19.85
CA ASP A 164 19.91 20.63 20.95
C ASP A 164 18.56 19.96 20.80
N LEU A 165 17.54 20.69 20.34
CA LEU A 165 16.21 20.13 20.12
C LEU A 165 16.20 19.17 18.92
N ILE A 166 16.95 19.48 17.87
CA ILE A 166 17.12 18.60 16.71
C ILE A 166 17.83 17.29 17.14
N ALA A 167 18.84 17.39 18.00
CA ALA A 167 19.54 16.23 18.53
C ALA A 167 18.60 15.31 19.33
N VAL A 168 17.78 15.89 20.21
CA VAL A 168 16.75 15.13 20.96
C VAL A 168 15.73 14.50 20.01
N ALA A 169 15.22 15.25 19.02
CA ALA A 169 14.27 14.74 18.05
C ALA A 169 14.81 13.53 17.28
N ARG A 170 16.10 13.55 16.88
CA ARG A 170 16.75 12.42 16.18
C ARG A 170 16.78 11.14 17.02
N LEU A 171 16.87 11.24 18.35
CA LEU A 171 16.87 10.08 19.24
C LEU A 171 15.49 9.41 19.32
N TYR A 172 14.41 10.20 19.26
CA TYR A 172 13.04 9.71 19.49
C TYR A 172 12.20 9.55 18.24
N ILE A 173 12.64 10.05 17.07
CA ILE A 173 11.84 10.02 15.84
C ILE A 173 11.48 8.59 15.42
N LEU A 174 12.46 7.67 15.46
CA LEU A 174 12.24 6.29 15.03
C LEU A 174 11.28 5.55 15.99
N PRO A 175 11.46 5.59 17.33
CA PRO A 175 10.47 5.08 18.27
C PRO A 175 9.07 5.69 18.12
N ALA A 176 8.98 7.01 17.89
CA ALA A 176 7.69 7.70 17.74
C ALA A 176 6.93 7.21 16.49
N VAL A 177 7.64 7.06 15.36
CA VAL A 177 7.07 6.52 14.12
C VAL A 177 6.58 5.08 14.30
N PHE A 178 7.42 4.19 14.87
CA PHE A 178 7.00 2.81 15.11
C PHE A 178 5.89 2.68 16.15
N GLY A 179 5.86 3.55 17.15
CA GLY A 179 4.77 3.64 18.12
C GLY A 179 3.43 3.96 17.44
N ALA A 180 3.41 4.96 16.57
CA ALA A 180 2.21 5.32 15.80
C ALA A 180 1.75 4.17 14.88
N VAL A 181 2.68 3.51 14.17
CA VAL A 181 2.39 2.34 13.32
C VAL A 181 1.84 1.18 14.16
N THR A 182 2.36 0.96 15.37
CA THR A 182 1.86 -0.09 16.28
C THR A 182 0.42 0.19 16.69
N VAL A 183 0.10 1.41 17.10
CA VAL A 183 -1.28 1.81 17.43
C VAL A 183 -2.20 1.62 16.23
N GLN A 184 -1.76 2.05 15.04
CA GLN A 184 -2.50 1.85 13.79
C GLN A 184 -2.77 0.36 13.53
N ALA A 185 -1.77 -0.52 13.68
CA ALA A 185 -1.93 -1.95 13.47
C ALA A 185 -2.96 -2.56 14.44
N ILE A 186 -2.92 -2.17 15.72
CA ILE A 186 -3.88 -2.62 16.75
C ILE A 186 -5.31 -2.22 16.38
N VAL A 187 -5.51 -0.94 16.02
CA VAL A 187 -6.83 -0.40 15.66
C VAL A 187 -7.37 -1.07 14.39
N THR A 188 -6.52 -1.31 13.40
CA THR A 188 -6.92 -1.91 12.11
C THR A 188 -7.23 -3.40 12.24
N MET A 189 -6.42 -4.17 12.97
CA MET A 189 -6.62 -5.63 13.07
C MET A 189 -7.86 -6.02 13.90
N LYS A 190 -8.31 -5.15 14.82
CA LYS A 190 -9.47 -5.38 15.70
C LYS A 190 -9.47 -6.74 16.41
N ASN A 191 -8.29 -7.35 16.59
CA ASN A 191 -8.13 -8.67 17.18
C ASN A 191 -7.33 -8.56 18.47
N VAL A 192 -8.04 -8.21 19.56
CA VAL A 192 -7.47 -7.99 20.90
C VAL A 192 -6.60 -9.17 21.33
N ARG A 193 -6.99 -10.39 20.99
CA ARG A 193 -6.26 -11.59 21.36
C ARG A 193 -4.87 -11.66 20.71
N ILE A 194 -4.80 -11.52 19.39
CA ILE A 194 -3.52 -11.55 18.67
C ILE A 194 -2.65 -10.39 19.13
N THR A 195 -3.23 -9.20 19.32
CA THR A 195 -2.53 -8.04 19.87
C THR A 195 -1.91 -8.35 21.23
N VAL A 196 -2.68 -8.88 22.17
CA VAL A 196 -2.19 -9.21 23.52
C VAL A 196 -1.06 -10.25 23.45
N ILE A 197 -1.22 -11.31 22.65
CA ILE A 197 -0.17 -12.33 22.47
C ILE A 197 1.11 -11.67 21.96
N ALA A 198 1.04 -10.89 20.89
CA ALA A 198 2.20 -10.25 20.29
C ALA A 198 2.88 -9.27 21.26
N THR A 199 2.10 -8.47 21.99
CA THR A 199 2.61 -7.52 22.99
C THR A 199 3.30 -8.24 24.15
N VAL A 200 2.70 -9.29 24.69
CA VAL A 200 3.27 -10.05 25.82
C VAL A 200 4.56 -10.77 25.40
N VAL A 201 4.58 -11.40 24.23
CA VAL A 201 5.78 -12.07 23.69
C VAL A 201 6.90 -11.07 23.46
N ALA A 202 6.61 -9.93 22.83
CA ALA A 202 7.60 -8.88 22.60
C ALA A 202 8.14 -8.30 23.91
N ALA A 203 7.25 -8.02 24.88
CA ALA A 203 7.65 -7.52 26.20
C ALA A 203 8.51 -8.53 26.96
N ALA A 204 8.15 -9.81 26.95
CA ALA A 204 8.95 -10.87 27.58
C ALA A 204 10.32 -10.98 26.94
N LEU A 205 10.42 -10.92 25.61
CA LEU A 205 11.71 -10.97 24.94
C LEU A 205 12.58 -9.75 25.29
N VAL A 206 12.02 -8.54 25.23
CA VAL A 206 12.77 -7.29 25.45
C VAL A 206 13.15 -7.07 26.91
N PHE A 207 12.24 -7.32 27.86
CA PHE A 207 12.46 -6.99 29.28
C PHE A 207 12.95 -8.16 30.14
N LEU A 208 12.80 -9.41 29.67
CA LEU A 208 13.27 -10.59 30.40
C LEU A 208 14.41 -11.30 29.66
N VAL A 209 14.20 -11.71 28.41
CA VAL A 209 15.17 -12.57 27.70
C VAL A 209 16.43 -11.82 27.28
N VAL A 210 16.31 -10.63 26.71
CA VAL A 210 17.46 -9.84 26.26
C VAL A 210 18.38 -9.44 27.42
N PRO A 211 17.89 -8.98 28.58
CA PRO A 211 18.75 -8.71 29.74
C PRO A 211 19.46 -9.97 30.28
N LEU A 212 18.80 -11.13 30.23
CA LEU A 212 19.38 -12.40 30.69
C LEU A 212 20.39 -12.97 29.69
N VAL A 213 20.15 -12.79 28.38
CA VAL A 213 20.99 -13.31 27.30
C VAL A 213 21.20 -12.21 26.24
N PRO A 214 22.13 -11.27 26.47
CA PRO A 214 22.35 -10.13 25.57
C PRO A 214 22.69 -10.52 24.13
N ALA A 215 23.29 -11.71 23.93
CA ALA A 215 23.60 -12.26 22.60
C ALA A 215 22.35 -12.45 21.71
N LEU A 216 21.15 -12.54 22.30
CA LEU A 216 19.89 -12.68 21.56
C LEU A 216 19.27 -11.33 21.16
N ALA A 217 19.84 -10.19 21.57
CA ALA A 217 19.27 -8.86 21.28
C ALA A 217 19.02 -8.63 19.78
N ASN A 218 19.99 -8.98 18.93
CA ASN A 218 19.89 -8.83 17.47
C ASN A 218 18.82 -9.72 16.84
N PHE A 219 18.44 -10.81 17.51
CA PHE A 219 17.42 -11.76 17.04
C PHE A 219 16.06 -11.54 17.70
N ALA A 220 15.96 -10.66 18.71
CA ALA A 220 14.76 -10.48 19.51
C ALA A 220 13.51 -10.16 18.68
N THR A 221 13.64 -9.33 17.64
CA THR A 221 12.53 -8.99 16.73
C THR A 221 12.06 -10.20 15.93
N ALA A 222 12.99 -10.96 15.33
CA ALA A 222 12.65 -12.16 14.56
C ALA A 222 12.02 -13.24 15.46
N MET A 223 12.58 -13.43 16.65
CA MET A 223 12.02 -14.32 17.67
C MET A 223 10.62 -13.88 18.10
N ALA A 224 10.39 -12.57 18.30
CA ALA A 224 9.10 -12.05 18.68
C ALA A 224 8.03 -12.36 17.63
N VAL A 225 8.35 -12.18 16.35
CA VAL A 225 7.45 -12.53 15.25
C VAL A 225 7.14 -14.03 15.24
N ILE A 226 8.18 -14.88 15.23
CA ILE A 226 8.02 -16.34 15.13
C ILE A 226 7.24 -16.89 16.33
N ILE A 227 7.63 -16.52 17.56
CA ILE A 227 6.99 -16.98 18.79
C ILE A 227 5.54 -16.49 18.84
N SER A 228 5.27 -15.23 18.46
CA SER A 228 3.90 -14.71 18.42
C SER A 228 3.02 -15.48 17.45
N ILE A 229 3.53 -15.84 16.26
CA ILE A 229 2.81 -16.67 15.29
C ILE A 229 2.54 -18.07 15.86
N VAL A 230 3.54 -18.73 16.42
CA VAL A 230 3.42 -20.08 17.00
C VAL A 230 2.41 -20.08 18.15
N VAL A 231 2.52 -19.13 19.09
CA VAL A 231 1.59 -19.02 20.22
C VAL A 231 0.18 -18.69 19.71
N ALA A 232 0.03 -17.74 18.80
CA ALA A 232 -1.28 -17.43 18.22
C ALA A 232 -1.92 -18.65 17.54
N TRP A 233 -1.11 -19.46 16.84
CA TRP A 233 -1.55 -20.69 16.18
C TRP A 233 -1.96 -21.79 17.16
N ILE A 234 -1.18 -22.01 18.24
CA ILE A 234 -1.49 -23.03 19.26
C ILE A 234 -2.77 -22.67 20.00
N VAL A 235 -2.90 -21.41 20.42
CA VAL A 235 -4.01 -21.02 21.27
C VAL A 235 -5.29 -20.81 20.43
N ARG A 236 -5.22 -20.65 19.09
CA ARG A 236 -6.38 -20.39 18.20
C ARG A 236 -7.59 -21.28 18.56
N LYS A 237 -8.78 -20.70 18.64
CA LYS A 237 -9.99 -21.50 18.86
C LYS A 237 -10.34 -22.18 17.53
N ARG A 238 -10.43 -23.51 17.50
CA ARG A 238 -10.82 -24.29 16.31
C ARG A 238 -12.27 -24.01 15.82
N THR A 239 -13.00 -23.17 16.53
CA THR A 239 -14.36 -22.71 16.20
C THR A 239 -14.41 -21.46 15.33
N ASP A 240 -13.27 -20.86 14.99
CA ASP A 240 -13.23 -19.80 13.98
C ASP A 240 -13.33 -20.49 12.60
N GLY A 241 -14.58 -20.80 12.20
CA GLY A 241 -14.88 -21.27 10.84
C GLY A 241 -14.32 -20.28 9.80
N PRO A 242 -14.13 -20.71 8.54
CA PRO A 242 -13.66 -19.84 7.48
C PRO A 242 -14.48 -18.53 7.49
N PRO A 243 -13.84 -17.37 7.26
CA PRO A 243 -14.51 -16.08 7.31
C PRO A 243 -15.82 -16.17 6.53
N ALA A 244 -16.93 -15.80 7.18
CA ALA A 244 -18.25 -15.82 6.56
C ALA A 244 -18.15 -15.08 5.22
N ALA A 245 -18.64 -15.74 4.16
CA ALA A 245 -18.70 -15.13 2.83
C ALA A 245 -19.33 -13.73 2.98
N PRO A 246 -18.78 -12.70 2.31
CA PRO A 246 -19.34 -11.36 2.38
C PRO A 246 -20.84 -11.47 2.07
N SER A 247 -21.67 -11.01 3.01
CA SER A 247 -23.11 -11.00 2.79
C SER A 247 -23.35 -10.23 1.51
N SER A 248 -23.89 -10.90 0.50
CA SER A 248 -24.53 -10.23 -0.61
C SER A 248 -25.67 -9.42 0.00
N ALA A 249 -25.38 -8.19 0.40
CA ALA A 249 -26.40 -7.21 0.73
C ALA A 249 -27.17 -7.00 -0.57
N GLY A 250 -28.32 -7.68 -0.65
CA GLY A 250 -29.39 -7.22 -1.51
C GLY A 250 -29.72 -5.81 -1.04
N HIS A 251 -29.45 -4.84 -1.90
CA HIS A 251 -30.44 -3.99 -2.57
C HIS A 251 -29.71 -3.19 -3.67
#